data_AF-A0A941PDV6-F1
#
_entry.id   AF-A0A941PDV6-F1
#
_cell.length_a   1.000
_cell.length_b   1.000
_cell.length_c   1.000
_cell.angle_alpha   90.00
_cell.angle_beta   90.00
_cell.angle_gamma   90.00
#
_symmetry.space_group_name_H-M   'P 1'
#
loop_
_entity.id
_entity.type
_entity.pdbx_description
1 polymer ?
#
loop_
_entity_poly.entity_id
_entity_poly.type
_entity_poly.pdbx_seq_one_letter_code
_entity_poly.pdbx_strand_id
1 'polypeptide(L)'
;MIQGIIAVILLILAIGLFLWGRRNKPKEIIREDPNVILGLESVQKTEIIVPTPKPVEKPKPTIRQLLFVRAASGKPFAGYELLQSLLSNGLKFGESNIFHRFDTSCDNNTPLFSVAAATQSGELNPADMGQFNFFGLSLFITLNLHVYPSVNFELMLDAARQLAEDLGGVVLDENQKILTTEKLQQIREKIKHYETSQMNLELFV
;
A
#
# COMPACT_ATOMS: atom_id res chain seq x y z
N MET A 1 44.51 -16.10 40.12
CA MET A 1 43.29 -16.51 39.37
C MET A 1 42.03 -15.76 39.82
N ILE A 2 41.78 -15.59 41.12
CA ILE A 2 40.56 -14.95 41.64
C ILE A 2 40.44 -13.45 41.30
N GLN A 3 41.55 -12.72 41.21
CA GLN A 3 41.53 -11.28 40.93
C GLN A 3 41.09 -10.91 39.49
N GLY A 4 41.31 -11.80 38.51
CA GLY A 4 40.90 -11.55 37.12
C GLY A 4 39.39 -11.64 36.89
N ILE A 5 38.70 -12.48 37.68
CA ILE A 5 37.24 -12.70 37.57
C ILE A 5 36.46 -11.49 38.10
N ILE A 6 36.98 -10.84 39.16
CA ILE A 6 36.35 -9.67 39.78
C ILE A 6 36.33 -8.48 38.79
N ALA A 7 37.41 -8.28 38.02
CA ALA A 7 37.49 -7.18 37.05
C ALA A 7 36.49 -7.32 35.89
N VAL A 8 36.24 -8.54 35.42
CA VAL A 8 35.28 -8.80 34.32
C VAL A 8 33.84 -8.59 34.78
N ILE A 9 33.51 -8.98 36.02
CA ILE A 9 32.17 -8.76 36.59
C ILE A 9 31.87 -7.26 36.76
N LEU A 10 32.86 -6.46 37.18
CA LEU A 10 32.71 -5.01 37.31
C LEU A 10 32.51 -4.32 35.95
N LEU A 11 33.17 -4.79 34.89
CA LEU A 11 33.01 -4.24 33.54
C LEU A 11 31.61 -4.50 32.97
N ILE A 12 31.08 -5.72 33.17
CA ILE A 12 29.73 -6.10 32.72
C ILE A 12 28.67 -5.33 33.51
N LEU A 13 28.85 -5.15 34.83
CA LEU A 13 27.96 -4.32 35.65
C LEU A 13 27.99 -2.84 35.23
N ALA A 14 29.16 -2.29 34.89
CA ALA A 14 29.29 -0.92 34.42
C ALA A 14 28.59 -0.70 33.06
N ILE A 15 28.73 -1.64 32.12
CA ILE A 15 28.03 -1.58 30.82
C ILE A 15 26.52 -1.75 30.99
N GLY A 16 26.09 -2.66 31.88
CA GLY A 16 24.68 -2.84 32.21
C GLY A 16 24.04 -1.59 32.81
N LEU A 17 24.72 -0.93 33.76
CA LEU A 17 24.28 0.34 34.34
C LEU A 17 24.28 1.47 33.30
N PHE A 18 25.27 1.51 32.41
CA PHE A 18 25.37 2.52 31.36
C PHE A 18 24.27 2.38 30.28
N LEU A 19 23.87 1.15 29.94
CA LEU A 19 22.74 0.92 29.04
C LEU A 19 21.37 1.05 29.72
N TRP A 20 21.28 0.81 31.04
CA TRP A 20 20.07 1.05 31.83
C TRP A 20 19.77 2.55 32.02
N GLY A 21 20.81 3.37 32.22
CA GLY A 21 20.68 4.82 32.38
C GLY A 21 20.18 5.58 31.14
N ARG A 22 20.17 4.96 29.96
CA ARG A 22 19.78 5.60 28.70
C ARG A 22 18.30 5.41 28.31
N ARG A 23 17.52 4.63 29.08
CA ARG A 23 16.16 4.23 28.67
C ARG A 23 14.97 4.85 29.42
N ASN A 24 15.17 5.65 30.46
CA ASN A 24 14.07 6.27 31.20
C ASN A 24 14.25 7.78 31.37
N LYS A 25 13.70 8.58 30.45
CA LYS A 25 13.38 9.97 30.74
C LYS A 25 11.99 10.00 31.41
N PRO A 26 11.85 10.51 32.64
CA PRO A 26 10.54 10.63 33.27
C PRO A 26 9.69 11.67 32.52
N LYS A 27 8.40 11.37 32.34
CA LYS A 27 7.40 12.40 31.98
C LYS A 27 7.28 13.33 33.19
N GLU A 28 7.54 14.62 32.95
CA GLU A 28 7.46 15.68 33.93
C GLU A 28 6.00 15.87 34.36
N ILE A 29 5.71 15.61 35.64
CA ILE A 29 4.39 15.80 36.25
C ILE A 29 4.42 17.18 36.92
N ILE A 30 3.71 18.14 36.34
CA ILE A 30 3.54 19.50 36.87
C ILE A 30 2.74 19.40 38.19
N ARG A 31 3.35 19.87 39.28
CA ARG A 31 2.66 20.15 40.55
C ARG A 31 2.25 21.63 40.52
N GLU A 32 0.96 21.90 40.73
CA GLU A 32 0.49 23.26 40.98
C GLU A 32 0.79 23.64 42.44
N ASP A 33 1.63 24.65 42.64
CA ASP A 33 1.74 25.33 43.93
C ASP A 33 0.89 26.63 43.89
N PRO A 34 -0.05 26.83 44.83
CA PRO A 34 -0.96 27.97 44.82
C PRO A 34 -0.33 29.17 45.53
N ASN A 35 -0.45 30.35 44.92
CA ASN A 35 -0.13 31.69 45.44
C ASN A 35 1.35 32.06 45.54
N VAL A 36 1.85 32.84 44.57
CA VAL A 36 2.17 34.27 44.79
C VAL A 36 1.99 35.02 43.46
N ILE A 37 1.10 36.02 43.49
CA ILE A 37 0.75 36.96 42.43
C ILE A 37 1.67 38.19 42.54
N LEU A 38 2.01 38.80 41.39
CA LEU A 38 2.25 40.24 41.12
C LEU A 38 3.60 40.51 40.44
N GLY A 39 3.52 40.70 39.12
CA GLY A 39 4.63 41.19 38.30
C GLY A 39 4.18 41.29 36.85
N LEU A 40 3.33 42.28 36.55
CA LEU A 40 2.92 42.64 35.21
C LEU A 40 4.13 43.13 34.41
N GLU A 41 4.49 42.44 33.33
CA GLU A 41 5.10 43.08 32.14
C GLU A 41 5.02 42.17 30.89
N SER A 42 4.22 42.66 29.93
CA SER A 42 4.10 42.38 28.50
C SER A 42 4.75 41.11 27.89
N VAL A 43 3.91 40.18 27.44
CA VAL A 43 4.21 39.29 26.30
C VAL A 43 3.01 39.19 25.37
N GLN A 44 3.31 39.25 24.07
CA GLN A 44 2.42 39.34 22.91
C GLN A 44 1.24 38.36 22.89
N LYS A 45 0.10 38.89 22.45
CA LYS A 45 -1.10 38.17 22.01
C LYS A 45 -0.75 37.23 20.84
N THR A 46 -0.52 35.95 21.12
CA THR A 46 -0.61 34.89 20.11
C THR A 46 -2.04 34.37 20.12
N GLU A 47 -2.77 34.75 19.08
CA GLU A 47 -4.09 34.24 18.74
C GLU A 47 -3.97 32.74 18.45
N ILE A 48 -4.60 31.92 19.30
CA ILE A 48 -4.70 30.48 19.13
C ILE A 48 -5.58 30.23 17.91
N ILE A 49 -4.98 29.96 16.75
CA ILE A 49 -5.68 29.41 15.60
C ILE A 49 -6.02 27.97 15.98
N VAL A 50 -7.23 27.75 16.50
CA VAL A 50 -7.83 26.42 16.56
C VAL A 50 -7.98 25.95 15.11
N PRO A 51 -7.31 24.88 14.65
CA PRO A 51 -7.63 24.32 13.35
C PRO A 51 -9.06 23.81 13.44
N THR A 52 -9.97 24.50 12.75
CA THR A 52 -11.31 24.03 12.46
C THR A 52 -11.18 22.62 11.89
N PRO A 53 -11.84 21.60 12.47
CA PRO A 53 -11.85 20.28 11.87
C PRO A 53 -12.44 20.42 10.47
N LYS A 54 -11.63 20.15 9.43
CA LYS A 54 -12.15 19.94 8.08
C LYS A 54 -13.30 18.93 8.21
N PRO A 55 -14.48 19.21 7.63
CA PRO A 55 -15.58 18.24 7.62
C PRO A 55 -15.03 16.89 7.17
N VAL A 56 -15.21 15.85 7.99
CA VAL A 56 -14.94 14.47 7.58
C VAL A 56 -15.97 14.16 6.51
N GLU A 57 -15.60 14.42 5.27
CA GLU A 57 -16.33 13.94 4.10
C GLU A 57 -16.48 12.43 4.27
N LYS A 58 -17.72 11.93 4.22
CA LYS A 58 -17.96 10.47 4.28
C LYS A 58 -17.10 9.84 3.19
N PRO A 59 -16.29 8.80 3.48
CA PRO A 59 -15.42 8.22 2.48
C PRO A 59 -16.27 7.73 1.31
N LYS A 60 -16.05 8.29 0.12
CA LYS A 60 -16.68 7.83 -1.13
C LYS A 60 -16.42 6.31 -1.25
N PRO A 61 -17.43 5.48 -1.55
CA PRO A 61 -17.24 4.05 -1.65
C PRO A 61 -16.16 3.76 -2.70
N THR A 62 -15.17 2.94 -2.32
CA THR A 62 -14.09 2.52 -3.22
C THR A 62 -14.63 1.50 -4.20
N ILE A 63 -14.64 1.84 -5.49
CA ILE A 63 -15.17 0.98 -6.55
C ILE A 63 -13.99 0.34 -7.28
N ARG A 64 -13.85 -0.98 -7.18
CA ARG A 64 -12.77 -1.74 -7.81
C ARG A 64 -13.27 -2.71 -8.87
N GLN A 65 -12.50 -2.87 -9.94
CA GLN A 65 -12.61 -3.98 -10.87
C GLN A 65 -11.39 -4.89 -10.71
N LEU A 66 -11.63 -6.19 -10.63
CA LEU A 66 -10.59 -7.19 -10.39
C LEU A 66 -10.44 -8.13 -11.60
N LEU A 67 -9.23 -8.64 -11.77
CA LEU A 67 -8.89 -9.83 -12.53
C LEU A 67 -7.95 -10.68 -11.68
N PHE A 68 -7.90 -11.99 -11.96
CA PHE A 68 -6.92 -12.87 -11.35
C PHE A 68 -6.09 -13.58 -12.40
N VAL A 69 -4.85 -13.89 -12.07
CA VAL A 69 -4.00 -14.79 -12.85
C VAL A 69 -3.68 -15.98 -11.96
N ARG A 70 -4.00 -17.20 -12.40
CA ARG A 70 -3.78 -18.42 -11.60
C ARG A 70 -2.91 -19.41 -12.34
N ALA A 71 -2.04 -20.09 -11.62
CA ALA A 71 -1.23 -21.19 -12.12
C ALA A 71 -2.08 -22.24 -12.86
N ALA A 72 -1.70 -22.58 -14.10
CA ALA A 72 -2.31 -23.71 -14.80
C ALA A 72 -1.81 -25.04 -14.20
N SER A 73 -2.71 -26.01 -14.05
CA SER A 73 -2.37 -27.39 -13.64
C SER A 73 -1.61 -27.50 -12.30
N GLY A 74 -1.75 -26.50 -11.42
CA GLY A 74 -1.14 -26.50 -10.08
C GLY A 74 0.38 -26.28 -10.05
N LYS A 75 1.02 -25.91 -11.17
CA LYS A 75 2.43 -25.51 -11.18
C LYS A 75 2.58 -24.08 -10.65
N PRO A 76 3.14 -23.86 -9.46
CA PRO A 76 3.24 -22.51 -8.92
C PRO A 76 4.18 -21.64 -9.76
N PHE A 77 3.96 -20.34 -9.72
CA PHE A 77 4.86 -19.34 -10.26
C PHE A 77 6.10 -19.24 -9.37
N ALA A 78 7.27 -19.47 -9.96
CA ALA A 78 8.54 -19.26 -9.27
C ALA A 78 8.72 -17.76 -9.01
N GLY A 79 9.11 -17.38 -7.79
CA GLY A 79 9.12 -15.96 -7.40
C GLY A 79 10.03 -15.06 -8.22
N TYR A 80 11.20 -15.56 -8.68
CA TYR A 80 12.08 -14.77 -9.56
C TYR A 80 11.49 -14.57 -10.97
N GLU A 81 10.86 -15.59 -11.55
CA GLU A 81 10.17 -15.49 -12.84
C GLU A 81 8.99 -14.52 -12.74
N LEU A 82 8.21 -14.62 -11.65
CA LEU A 82 7.14 -13.68 -11.35
C LEU A 82 7.66 -12.24 -11.23
N LEU A 83 8.72 -12.02 -10.46
CA LEU A 83 9.33 -10.70 -10.29
C LEU A 83 9.77 -10.11 -11.64
N GLN A 84 10.44 -10.92 -12.47
CA GLN A 84 10.89 -10.49 -13.79
C GLN A 84 9.71 -10.10 -14.70
N SER A 85 8.62 -10.90 -14.70
CA SER A 85 7.43 -10.59 -15.49
C SER A 85 6.73 -9.31 -15.01
N LEU A 86 6.62 -9.10 -13.69
CA LEU A 86 6.07 -7.86 -13.12
C LEU A 86 6.86 -6.62 -13.56
N LEU A 87 8.19 -6.67 -13.47
CA LEU A 87 9.05 -5.56 -13.88
C LEU A 87 9.00 -5.29 -15.38
N SER A 88 8.95 -6.34 -16.21
CA SER A 88 8.83 -6.23 -17.68
C SER A 88 7.48 -5.61 -18.08
N ASN A 89 6.44 -5.88 -17.30
CA ASN A 89 5.13 -5.22 -17.39
C ASN A 89 5.12 -3.83 -16.72
N GLY A 90 6.28 -3.21 -16.50
CA GLY A 90 6.41 -1.83 -16.02
C GLY A 90 5.88 -1.58 -14.60
N LEU A 91 5.60 -2.63 -13.82
CA LEU A 91 5.15 -2.48 -12.45
C LEU A 91 6.33 -2.15 -11.52
N LYS A 92 6.05 -1.33 -10.52
CA LYS A 92 7.01 -0.92 -9.49
C LYS A 92 6.49 -1.35 -8.13
N PHE A 93 7.37 -1.91 -7.31
CA PHE A 93 7.07 -2.20 -5.91
C PHE A 93 6.83 -0.89 -5.16
N GLY A 94 5.85 -0.87 -4.26
CA GLY A 94 5.49 0.35 -3.54
C GLY A 94 4.62 0.11 -2.30
N GLU A 95 3.64 0.99 -2.13
CA GLU A 95 2.77 1.03 -0.96
C GLU A 95 2.08 -0.32 -0.70
N SER A 96 1.82 -0.63 0.56
CA SER A 96 1.17 -1.90 0.96
C SER A 96 1.91 -3.17 0.57
N ASN A 97 3.23 -3.11 0.30
CA ASN A 97 4.08 -4.24 -0.07
C ASN A 97 3.59 -4.99 -1.33
N ILE A 98 3.03 -4.25 -2.28
CA ILE A 98 2.55 -4.80 -3.55
C ILE A 98 3.14 -4.03 -4.75
N PHE A 99 2.77 -4.45 -5.95
CA PHE A 99 3.23 -3.85 -7.19
C PHE A 99 2.18 -2.92 -7.78
N HIS A 100 2.63 -1.81 -8.38
CA HIS A 100 1.78 -0.78 -8.95
C HIS A 100 2.27 -0.39 -10.34
N ARG A 101 1.34 -0.17 -11.27
CA ARG A 101 1.64 0.47 -12.55
C ARG A 101 1.30 1.95 -12.43
N PHE A 102 2.26 2.82 -12.73
CA PHE A 102 2.06 4.27 -12.80
C PHE A 102 2.12 4.74 -14.25
N ASP A 103 1.47 5.86 -14.54
CA ASP A 103 1.69 6.57 -15.79
C ASP A 103 3.09 7.19 -15.78
N THR A 104 3.88 6.93 -16.81
CA THR A 104 5.23 7.51 -16.94
C THR A 104 5.20 8.93 -17.49
N SER A 105 4.07 9.37 -18.04
CA SER A 105 3.90 10.69 -18.64
C SER A 105 3.31 11.73 -17.69
N CYS A 106 2.75 11.29 -16.56
CA CYS A 106 2.13 12.17 -15.57
C CYS A 106 2.82 12.00 -14.20
N ASP A 107 3.13 13.11 -13.53
CA ASP A 107 3.69 13.13 -12.16
C ASP A 107 2.66 12.76 -11.08
N ASN A 108 1.56 12.09 -11.45
CA ASN A 108 0.53 11.69 -10.52
C ASN A 108 0.98 10.42 -9.77
N ASN A 109 1.04 10.48 -8.43
CA ASN A 109 1.34 9.33 -7.58
C ASN A 109 0.16 8.36 -7.41
N THR A 110 -0.83 8.40 -8.31
CA THR A 110 -1.98 7.49 -8.32
C THR A 110 -1.69 6.32 -9.25
N PRO A 111 -1.69 5.08 -8.75
CA PRO A 111 -1.44 3.93 -9.60
C PRO A 111 -2.61 3.70 -10.58
N LEU A 112 -2.32 3.40 -11.84
CA LEU A 112 -3.30 3.01 -12.86
C LEU A 112 -3.99 1.69 -12.50
N PHE A 113 -3.21 0.74 -12.00
CA PHE A 113 -3.68 -0.51 -11.40
C PHE A 113 -2.59 -1.07 -10.48
N SER A 114 -2.97 -2.03 -9.65
CA SER A 114 -2.07 -2.69 -8.69
C SER A 114 -2.18 -4.21 -8.80
N VAL A 115 -1.13 -4.91 -8.38
CA VAL A 115 -1.00 -6.36 -8.42
C VAL A 115 -0.50 -6.87 -7.08
N ALA A 116 -1.24 -7.79 -6.51
CA ALA A 116 -0.99 -8.43 -5.23
C ALA A 116 -0.92 -9.96 -5.39
N ALA A 117 -0.29 -10.65 -4.44
CA ALA A 117 -0.40 -12.10 -4.35
C ALA A 117 -1.85 -12.51 -4.04
N ALA A 118 -2.33 -13.62 -4.61
CA ALA A 118 -3.64 -14.19 -4.25
C ALA A 118 -3.55 -14.98 -2.93
N THR A 119 -3.05 -14.33 -1.87
CA THR A 119 -2.92 -14.86 -0.51
C THR A 119 -3.66 -13.94 0.46
N GLN A 120 -3.77 -14.34 1.73
CA GLN A 120 -4.39 -13.48 2.75
C GLN A 120 -3.60 -12.19 3.02
N SER A 121 -2.27 -12.22 2.89
CA SER A 121 -1.44 -11.02 3.08
C SER A 121 -1.45 -10.12 1.84
N GLY A 122 -1.55 -10.70 0.65
CA GLY A 122 -1.46 -9.96 -0.62
C GLY A 122 -0.05 -9.51 -1.00
N GLU A 123 0.93 -9.70 -0.13
CA GLU A 123 2.27 -9.11 -0.27
C GLU A 123 3.12 -9.80 -1.34
N LEU A 124 3.94 -9.00 -2.02
CA LEU A 124 4.93 -9.42 -3.02
C LEU A 124 6.25 -8.69 -2.72
N ASN A 125 6.93 -9.07 -1.65
CA ASN A 125 8.18 -8.42 -1.25
C ASN A 125 9.38 -8.89 -2.11
N PRO A 126 9.99 -8.01 -2.93
CA PRO A 126 11.05 -8.41 -3.86
C PRO A 126 12.30 -9.00 -3.18
N ALA A 127 12.54 -8.66 -1.91
CA ALA A 127 13.72 -9.12 -1.17
C ALA A 127 13.70 -10.64 -0.91
N ASP A 128 12.51 -11.22 -0.83
CA ASP A 128 12.26 -12.57 -0.34
C ASP A 128 11.42 -13.40 -1.33
N MET A 129 10.87 -12.78 -2.38
CA MET A 129 10.15 -13.46 -3.47
C MET A 129 10.88 -14.70 -4.00
N GLY A 130 12.21 -14.68 -4.12
CA GLY A 130 13.00 -15.82 -4.60
C GLY A 130 12.89 -17.10 -3.75
N GLN A 131 12.43 -16.99 -2.50
CA GLN A 131 12.23 -18.12 -1.59
C GLN A 131 10.79 -18.66 -1.63
N PHE A 132 9.89 -17.99 -2.35
CA PHE A 132 8.47 -18.29 -2.36
C PHE A 132 7.97 -18.69 -3.74
N ASN A 133 6.84 -19.38 -3.69
CA ASN A 133 6.09 -19.86 -4.84
C ASN A 133 4.67 -19.31 -4.73
N PHE A 134 4.13 -18.83 -5.85
CA PHE A 134 2.83 -18.15 -5.87
C PHE A 134 1.86 -18.93 -6.75
N PHE A 135 0.66 -19.22 -6.25
CA PHE A 135 -0.36 -19.94 -7.02
C PHE A 135 -1.29 -19.02 -7.80
N GLY A 136 -1.29 -17.72 -7.48
CA GLY A 136 -2.04 -16.74 -8.22
C GLY A 136 -1.76 -15.32 -7.79
N LEU A 137 -2.29 -14.39 -8.59
CA LEU A 137 -2.19 -12.95 -8.45
C LEU A 137 -3.58 -12.34 -8.53
N SER A 138 -3.78 -11.23 -7.81
CA SER A 138 -4.95 -10.37 -7.94
C SER A 138 -4.51 -9.04 -8.55
N LEU A 139 -5.09 -8.70 -9.69
CA LEU A 139 -4.92 -7.41 -10.33
C LEU A 139 -6.18 -6.59 -10.10
N PHE A 140 -6.03 -5.32 -9.73
CA PHE A 140 -7.17 -4.44 -9.51
C PHE A 140 -6.91 -2.99 -9.90
N ILE A 141 -7.97 -2.36 -10.39
CA ILE A 141 -8.06 -0.92 -10.65
C ILE A 141 -9.14 -0.32 -9.77
N THR A 142 -8.89 0.89 -9.24
CA THR A 142 -9.86 1.67 -8.48
C THR A 142 -10.49 2.73 -9.39
N LEU A 143 -11.72 2.49 -9.83
CA LEU A 143 -12.36 3.28 -10.90
C LEU A 143 -12.59 4.74 -10.49
N ASN A 144 -12.90 5.01 -9.22
CA ASN A 144 -13.21 6.35 -8.72
C ASN A 144 -11.98 7.25 -8.52
N LEU A 145 -10.77 6.78 -8.85
CA LEU A 145 -9.53 7.57 -8.82
C LEU A 145 -9.08 8.07 -10.20
N HIS A 146 -9.81 7.73 -11.26
CA HIS A 146 -9.40 8.02 -12.63
C HIS A 146 -10.55 8.60 -13.45
N VAL A 147 -10.22 9.58 -14.30
CA VAL A 147 -11.15 10.18 -15.25
C VAL A 147 -11.48 9.21 -16.39
N TYR A 148 -10.48 8.46 -16.86
CA TYR A 148 -10.59 7.50 -17.96
C TYR A 148 -10.22 6.08 -17.52
N PRO A 149 -11.01 5.45 -16.62
CA PRO A 149 -10.70 4.13 -16.08
C PRO A 149 -10.77 3.01 -17.14
N SER A 150 -11.47 3.23 -18.25
CA SER A 150 -11.55 2.31 -19.38
C SER A 150 -10.19 2.04 -20.02
N VAL A 151 -9.37 3.09 -20.24
CA VAL A 151 -8.01 2.96 -20.79
C VAL A 151 -7.10 2.19 -19.82
N ASN A 152 -7.16 2.52 -18.54
CA ASN A 152 -6.37 1.87 -17.50
C ASN A 152 -6.75 0.40 -17.32
N PHE A 153 -8.02 0.05 -17.53
CA PHE A 153 -8.47 -1.33 -17.50
C PHE A 153 -7.88 -2.16 -18.65
N GLU A 154 -7.77 -1.62 -19.86
CA GLU A 154 -7.12 -2.33 -20.97
C GLU A 154 -5.63 -2.56 -20.67
N LEU A 155 -4.93 -1.58 -20.09
CA LEU A 155 -3.55 -1.76 -19.63
C LEU A 155 -3.42 -2.87 -18.57
N MET A 156 -4.37 -2.92 -17.62
CA MET A 156 -4.42 -3.99 -16.61
C MET A 156 -4.70 -5.36 -17.25
N LEU A 157 -5.59 -5.43 -18.25
CA LEU A 157 -5.92 -6.66 -18.96
C LEU A 157 -4.73 -7.19 -19.77
N ASP A 158 -4.02 -6.31 -20.48
CA ASP A 158 -2.84 -6.68 -21.24
C ASP A 158 -1.73 -7.20 -20.32
N ALA A 159 -1.50 -6.52 -19.19
CA ALA A 159 -0.57 -7.02 -18.17
C ALA A 159 -1.00 -8.37 -17.59
N ALA A 160 -2.29 -8.59 -17.33
CA ALA A 160 -2.80 -9.88 -16.84
C ALA A 160 -2.56 -11.01 -17.86
N ARG A 161 -2.75 -10.74 -19.15
CA ARG A 161 -2.48 -11.70 -20.23
C ARG A 161 -1.00 -12.01 -20.35
N GLN A 162 -0.14 -10.98 -20.32
CA GLN A 162 1.32 -11.17 -20.38
C GLN A 162 1.82 -11.97 -19.17
N LEU A 163 1.35 -11.67 -17.96
CA LEU A 163 1.68 -12.44 -16.76
C LEU A 163 1.23 -13.91 -16.88
N ALA A 164 0.05 -14.15 -17.45
CA ALA A 164 -0.44 -15.51 -17.67
C ALA A 164 0.41 -16.24 -18.73
N GLU A 165 0.84 -15.57 -19.80
CA GLU A 165 1.70 -16.15 -20.82
C GLU A 165 3.10 -16.48 -20.28
N ASP A 166 3.75 -15.50 -19.62
CA ASP A 166 5.11 -15.62 -19.07
C ASP A 166 5.21 -16.74 -18.03
N LEU A 167 4.18 -16.91 -17.19
CA LEU A 167 4.20 -17.79 -16.03
C LEU A 167 3.43 -19.10 -16.23
N GLY A 168 2.85 -19.31 -17.42
CA GLY A 168 2.02 -20.49 -17.70
C GLY A 168 0.72 -20.53 -16.86
N GLY A 169 0.07 -19.38 -16.70
CA GLY A 169 -1.17 -19.20 -15.96
C GLY A 169 -2.42 -19.06 -16.85
N VAL A 170 -3.54 -18.79 -16.20
CA VAL A 170 -4.83 -18.47 -16.84
C VAL A 170 -5.43 -17.22 -16.21
N VAL A 171 -6.05 -16.38 -17.05
CA VAL A 171 -6.75 -15.17 -16.59
C VAL A 171 -8.18 -15.50 -16.19
N LEU A 172 -8.60 -15.02 -15.02
CA LEU A 172 -9.91 -15.24 -14.43
C LEU A 172 -10.60 -13.89 -14.13
N ASP A 173 -11.93 -13.92 -14.16
CA ASP A 173 -12.80 -12.80 -13.79
C ASP A 173 -12.87 -12.60 -12.26
N GLU A 174 -13.64 -11.61 -11.81
CA GLU A 174 -13.79 -11.32 -10.37
C GLU A 174 -14.41 -12.48 -9.55
N ASN A 175 -15.07 -13.43 -10.22
CA ASN A 175 -15.67 -14.62 -9.62
C ASN A 175 -14.74 -15.84 -9.73
N GLN A 176 -13.48 -15.64 -10.13
CA GLN A 176 -12.48 -16.69 -10.36
C GLN A 176 -12.89 -17.71 -11.44
N LYS A 177 -13.72 -17.31 -12.40
CA LYS A 177 -14.04 -18.10 -13.60
C LYS A 177 -13.12 -17.67 -14.74
N ILE A 178 -12.87 -18.57 -15.69
CA ILE A 178 -12.07 -18.25 -16.89
C ILE A 178 -12.67 -17.02 -17.56
N LEU A 179 -11.81 -16.04 -17.86
CA LEU A 179 -12.23 -14.79 -18.49
C LEU A 179 -12.65 -15.07 -19.94
N THR A 180 -13.96 -15.06 -20.21
CA THR A 180 -14.50 -15.22 -21.56
C THR A 180 -14.65 -13.88 -22.26
N THR A 181 -14.80 -13.91 -23.59
CA THR A 181 -15.04 -12.71 -24.40
C THR A 181 -16.32 -11.99 -23.98
N GLU A 182 -17.39 -12.74 -23.68
CA GLU A 182 -18.67 -12.19 -23.22
C GLU A 182 -18.49 -11.48 -21.87
N LYS A 183 -17.80 -12.11 -20.92
CA LYS A 183 -17.55 -11.53 -19.60
C LYS A 183 -16.68 -10.28 -19.71
N LEU A 184 -15.66 -10.30 -20.56
CA LEU A 184 -14.82 -9.14 -20.83
C LEU A 184 -15.63 -7.96 -21.39
N GLN A 185 -16.54 -8.23 -22.33
CA GLN A 185 -17.44 -7.22 -22.89
C GLN A 185 -18.34 -6.60 -21.80
N GLN A 186 -18.92 -7.43 -20.92
CA GLN A 186 -19.70 -6.95 -19.78
C GLN A 186 -18.89 -6.06 -18.83
N ILE A 187 -17.62 -6.40 -18.57
CA ILE A 187 -16.75 -5.57 -17.73
C ILE A 187 -16.49 -4.21 -18.40
N ARG A 188 -16.20 -4.20 -19.70
CA ARG A 188 -15.99 -2.96 -20.46
C ARG A 188 -17.22 -2.06 -20.45
N GLU A 189 -18.40 -2.64 -20.65
CA GLU A 189 -19.68 -1.90 -20.59
C GLU A 189 -19.93 -1.32 -19.20
N LYS A 190 -19.68 -2.11 -18.15
CA LYS A 190 -19.78 -1.64 -16.75
C LYS A 190 -18.85 -0.46 -16.48
N ILE A 191 -17.59 -0.53 -16.92
CA ILE A 191 -16.62 0.55 -16.71
C ILE A 191 -17.01 1.80 -17.51
N LYS A 192 -17.43 1.63 -18.78
CA LYS A 192 -17.89 2.74 -19.61
C LYS A 192 -19.14 3.41 -19.04
N HIS A 193 -20.09 2.63 -18.52
CA HIS A 193 -21.27 3.16 -17.86
C HIS A 193 -20.88 3.98 -16.62
N TYR A 194 -19.95 3.45 -15.82
CA TYR A 194 -19.40 4.17 -14.67
C TYR A 194 -18.76 5.51 -15.07
N GLU A 195 -17.91 5.50 -16.10
CA GLU A 195 -17.24 6.69 -16.64
C GLU A 195 -18.25 7.77 -17.07
N THR A 196 -19.25 7.41 -17.89
CA THR A 196 -20.32 8.33 -18.31
C THR A 196 -21.11 8.87 -17.13
N SER A 197 -21.45 8.03 -16.14
CA SER A 197 -22.19 8.48 -14.96
C SER A 197 -21.40 9.45 -14.09
N GLN A 198 -20.08 9.30 -13.98
CA GLN A 198 -19.24 10.27 -13.26
C GLN A 198 -19.14 11.60 -14.02
N MET A 199 -18.90 11.57 -15.33
CA MET A 199 -18.85 12.79 -16.16
C MET A 199 -20.15 13.60 -16.08
N ASN A 200 -21.30 12.91 -16.08
CA ASN A 200 -22.60 13.57 -15.95
C ASN A 200 -22.75 14.28 -14.60
N LEU A 201 -22.19 13.74 -13.51
CA LEU A 201 -22.26 14.36 -12.19
C LEU A 201 -21.38 15.62 -12.09
N GLU A 202 -20.26 15.67 -12.79
CA GLU A 202 -19.36 16.84 -12.79
C GLU A 202 -19.89 18.00 -13.65
N LEU A 203 -20.82 17.76 -14.58
CA LEU A 203 -21.44 18.80 -15.40
C LEU A 203 -22.58 19.56 -14.70
N PHE A 204 -23.02 19.12 -13.52
CA PHE A 204 -24.11 19.73 -12.74
C PHE A 204 -23.66 20.32 -11.39
N VAL A 205 -22.35 20.48 -11.16
CA VAL A 205 -21.75 21.15 -10.00
C VAL A 205 -20.98 22.38 -10.47
#